data_AF-A0A7Y4TGK7-F1
#
_entry.id   AF-A0A7Y4TGK7-F1
#
_cell.length_a   1.000
_cell.length_b   1.000
_cell.length_c   1.000
_cell.angle_alpha   90.00
_cell.angle_beta   90.00
_cell.angle_gamma   90.00
#
_symmetry.space_group_name_H-M   'P 1'
#
loop_
_entity.id
_entity.type
_entity.pdbx_description
1 polymer ?
#
loop_
_entity_poly.entity_id
_entity_poly.type
_entity_poly.pdbx_seq_one_letter_code
_entity_poly.pdbx_strand_id
1 'polypeptide(L)'
;MYRVDLAGRLKARQRALRTRLSGRDALLDAIRSAHASADPRKVAGWLVREAGDWVAAPCWAVVATDVQGRQAVLADAGLTPEYEASLALVASWVMREGRELLAADLA
;
A
#
# COMPACT_ATOMS: atom_id res chain seq x y z
N MET A 1 -13.44 14.30 -18.64
CA MET A 1 -13.57 14.26 -17.16
C MET A 1 -12.16 14.12 -16.59
N TYR A 2 -11.60 15.18 -16.00
CA TYR A 2 -10.21 15.18 -15.52
C TYR A 2 -10.08 14.32 -14.25
N ARG A 3 -9.37 13.19 -14.34
CA ARG A 3 -9.12 12.31 -13.19
C ARG A 3 -8.06 13.00 -12.32
N VAL A 4 -8.41 13.28 -11.06
CA VAL A 4 -7.45 13.86 -10.12
C VAL A 4 -6.29 12.87 -9.94
N ASP A 5 -5.07 13.33 -10.21
CA ASP A 5 -3.85 12.55 -10.03
C ASP A 5 -3.61 12.18 -8.55
N LEU A 6 -2.60 11.36 -8.29
CA LEU A 6 -2.26 10.92 -6.93
C LEU A 6 -1.95 12.12 -6.02
N ALA A 7 -1.27 13.15 -6.53
CA ALA A 7 -0.89 14.32 -5.77
C ALA A 7 -2.11 15.14 -5.33
N GLY A 8 -3.10 15.32 -6.21
CA GLY A 8 -4.36 15.99 -5.90
C GLY A 8 -5.19 15.23 -4.86
N ARG A 9 -5.26 13.90 -4.97
CA ARG A 9 -5.93 13.04 -3.98
C ARG A 9 -5.25 13.11 -2.61
N LEU A 10 -3.91 13.10 -2.58
CA LEU A 10 -3.14 13.18 -1.35
C LEU A 10 -3.30 14.56 -0.69
N LYS A 11 -3.20 15.65 -1.47
CA LYS A 11 -3.40 17.03 -0.97
C LYS A 11 -4.77 17.21 -0.31
N ALA A 12 -5.83 16.66 -0.91
CA ALA A 12 -7.18 16.74 -0.36
C ALA A 12 -7.32 16.05 1.02
N ARG A 13 -6.49 15.04 1.31
CA ARG A 13 -6.54 14.26 2.56
C ARG A 13 -5.38 14.55 3.52
N GLN A 14 -4.38 15.33 3.10
CA GLN A 14 -3.11 15.54 3.82
C GLN A 14 -3.31 16.00 5.27
N ARG A 15 -4.21 16.94 5.52
CA ARG A 15 -4.44 17.45 6.89
C ARG A 15 -5.04 16.39 7.80
N ALA A 16 -6.05 15.66 7.32
CA ALA A 16 -6.69 14.58 8.07
C ALA A 16 -5.73 13.40 8.30
N LEU A 17 -4.97 13.04 7.27
CA LEU A 17 -3.90 12.04 7.33
C LEU A 17 -2.86 12.39 8.38
N ARG A 18 -2.34 13.61 8.35
CA ARG A 18 -1.33 14.07 9.31
C ARG A 18 -1.89 14.02 10.73
N THR A 19 -3.10 14.50 10.97
CA THR A 19 -3.73 14.45 12.30
C THR A 19 -3.92 13.01 12.79
N ARG A 20 -4.31 12.07 11.92
CA ARG A 20 -4.43 10.65 12.26
C ARG A 20 -3.09 9.97 12.54
N LEU A 21 -2.10 10.15 11.66
CA LEU A 21 -0.78 9.54 11.80
C LEU A 21 0.05 10.15 12.95
N SER A 22 -0.20 11.41 13.31
CA SER A 22 0.35 12.03 14.52
C SER A 22 -0.32 11.52 15.80
N GLY A 23 -1.43 10.79 15.70
CA GLY A 23 -2.07 10.13 16.82
C GLY A 23 -1.27 8.91 17.26
N ARG A 24 -0.72 8.96 18.48
CA ARG A 24 -0.03 7.83 19.13
C ARG A 24 -0.85 6.54 19.10
N ASP A 25 -2.17 6.65 19.19
CA ASP A 25 -3.09 5.51 19.19
C ASP A 25 -3.16 4.81 17.83
N ALA A 26 -3.14 5.53 16.71
CA ALA A 26 -3.13 4.92 15.37
C ALA A 26 -1.84 4.11 15.13
N LEU A 27 -0.70 4.62 15.60
CA LEU A 27 0.57 3.89 15.53
C LEU A 27 0.57 2.67 16.47
N LEU A 28 0.04 2.80 17.68
CA LEU A 28 -0.06 1.68 18.62
C LEU A 28 -1.05 0.61 18.15
N ASP A 29 -2.16 1.01 17.53
CA ASP A 29 -3.14 0.08 16.95
C ASP A 29 -2.56 -0.62 15.73
N ALA A 30 -1.79 0.08 14.90
CA ALA A 30 -1.04 -0.52 13.81
C ALA A 30 -0.04 -1.57 14.31
N ILE A 31 0.75 -1.23 15.32
CA ILE A 31 1.72 -2.14 15.93
C ILE A 31 1.02 -3.33 16.58
N ARG A 32 -0.05 -3.10 17.35
CA ARG A 32 -0.79 -4.18 18.01
C ARG A 32 -1.48 -5.10 17.01
N SER A 33 -2.11 -4.54 15.97
CA SER A 33 -2.76 -5.30 14.91
C SER A 33 -1.76 -6.14 14.12
N ALA A 34 -0.59 -5.59 13.79
CA ALA A 34 0.48 -6.33 13.14
C ALA A 34 1.03 -7.47 14.03
N HIS A 35 1.13 -7.27 15.35
CA HIS A 35 1.58 -8.31 16.29
C HIS A 35 0.49 -9.29 16.72
N ALA A 36 -0.79 -9.02 16.44
CA ALA A 36 -1.90 -9.89 16.82
C ALA A 36 -1.96 -11.18 16.00
N SER A 37 -1.20 -11.28 14.90
CA SER A 37 -1.20 -12.43 14.01
C SER A 37 0.17 -12.68 13.41
N ALA A 38 0.70 -13.89 13.58
CA ALA A 38 1.90 -14.35 12.88
C ALA A 38 1.63 -14.75 11.40
N ASP A 39 0.36 -14.76 10.97
CA ASP A 39 -0.02 -15.01 9.58
C ASP A 39 0.20 -13.75 8.71
N PRO A 40 1.15 -13.77 7.76
CA PRO A 40 1.49 -12.63 6.92
C PRO A 40 0.31 -12.14 6.05
N ARG A 41 -0.62 -13.03 5.66
CA ARG A 41 -1.76 -12.66 4.83
C ARG A 41 -2.79 -11.83 5.62
N LYS A 42 -2.97 -12.14 6.91
CA LYS A 42 -3.85 -11.34 7.79
C LYS A 42 -3.30 -9.94 8.00
N VAL A 43 -1.98 -9.81 8.21
CA VAL A 43 -1.31 -8.52 8.34
C VAL A 43 -1.41 -7.73 7.02
N ALA A 44 -1.14 -8.37 5.89
CA ALA A 44 -1.26 -7.77 4.56
C ALA A 44 -2.69 -7.25 4.30
N GLY A 45 -3.71 -8.04 4.63
CA GLY A 45 -5.11 -7.64 4.47
C GLY A 45 -5.50 -6.47 5.37
N TRP A 46 -4.94 -6.40 6.59
CA TRP A 46 -5.12 -5.23 7.45
C TRP A 46 -4.46 -3.97 6.87
N LEU A 47 -3.23 -4.07 6.37
CA LEU A 47 -2.53 -2.95 5.72
C LEU A 47 -3.31 -2.38 4.54
N VAL A 48 -3.83 -3.24 3.67
CA VAL A 48 -4.63 -2.83 2.51
C VAL A 48 -5.89 -2.04 2.95
N ARG A 49 -6.57 -2.50 4.00
CA ARG A 49 -7.77 -1.81 4.52
C ARG A 49 -7.43 -0.43 5.08
N GLU A 50 -6.43 -0.34 5.95
CA GLU A 50 -6.01 0.95 6.51
C GLU A 50 -5.53 1.92 5.43
N ALA A 51 -4.75 1.44 4.46
CA ALA A 51 -4.27 2.27 3.36
C ALA A 51 -5.44 2.85 2.54
N GLY A 52 -6.50 2.06 2.32
CA GLY A 52 -7.73 2.50 1.68
C GLY A 52 -8.44 3.63 2.43
N ASP A 53 -8.48 3.57 3.76
CA ASP A 53 -9.06 4.61 4.61
C ASP A 53 -8.21 5.89 4.65
N TRP A 54 -6.91 5.77 4.39
CA TRP A 54 -5.95 6.86 4.43
C TRP A 54 -5.94 7.63 3.11
N VAL A 55 -5.73 6.91 2.01
CA VAL A 55 -5.62 7.49 0.67
C VAL A 55 -6.60 6.75 -0.23
N ALA A 56 -7.61 7.47 -0.71
CA ALA A 56 -8.49 6.92 -1.73
C ALA A 56 -7.63 6.61 -2.96
N ALA A 57 -7.50 5.35 -3.37
CA ALA A 57 -6.73 4.90 -4.54
C ALA A 57 -7.51 3.81 -5.29
N PRO A 58 -7.33 3.67 -6.61
CA PRO A 58 -8.02 2.64 -7.38
C PRO A 58 -7.56 1.22 -7.04
N CYS A 59 -6.32 1.08 -6.57
CA CYS A 59 -5.72 -0.21 -6.22
C CYS A 59 -4.75 -0.06 -5.04
N TRP A 60 -4.78 -1.03 -4.13
CA TRP A 60 -3.79 -1.27 -3.08
C TRP A 60 -3.35 -2.72 -3.15
N ALA A 61 -2.06 -2.99 -2.98
CA ALA A 61 -1.54 -4.35 -2.93
C ALA A 61 -0.34 -4.43 -1.98
N VAL A 62 -0.24 -5.55 -1.27
CA VAL A 62 0.94 -5.93 -0.49
C VAL A 62 1.58 -7.12 -1.18
N VAL A 63 2.84 -6.96 -1.57
CA VAL A 63 3.63 -7.98 -2.27
C VAL A 63 4.81 -8.36 -1.39
N ALA A 64 5.07 -9.66 -1.29
CA ALA A 64 6.24 -10.20 -0.65
C ALA A 64 6.95 -11.19 -1.56
N THR A 65 8.19 -11.53 -1.21
CA THR A 65 8.92 -12.61 -1.86
C THR A 65 8.73 -13.88 -1.05
N ASP A 66 8.37 -14.99 -1.69
CA ASP A 66 8.32 -16.30 -1.08
C ASP A 66 9.74 -16.85 -0.81
N VAL A 67 9.80 -18.01 -0.14
CA VAL A 67 11.08 -18.69 0.17
C VAL A 67 11.88 -19.12 -1.07
N GLN A 68 11.27 -19.07 -2.25
CA GLN A 68 11.90 -19.42 -3.54
C GLN A 68 12.30 -18.16 -4.33
N GLY A 69 12.19 -16.97 -3.75
CA GLY A 69 12.53 -15.74 -4.43
C GLY A 69 11.43 -15.24 -5.39
N ARG A 70 10.25 -15.85 -5.39
CA ARG A 70 9.15 -15.46 -6.29
C ARG A 70 8.24 -14.46 -5.62
N GLN A 71 7.75 -13.50 -6.40
CA GLN A 71 6.79 -12.53 -5.91
C GLN A 71 5.43 -13.18 -5.69
N ALA A 72 4.82 -12.85 -4.56
CA ALA A 72 3.48 -13.25 -4.19
C ALA A 72 2.72 -12.05 -3.64
N VAL A 73 1.54 -11.80 -4.22
CA VAL A 73 0.57 -10.87 -3.64
C VAL A 73 -0.01 -11.52 -2.38
N LEU A 74 0.18 -10.88 -1.23
CA LEU A 74 -0.33 -11.37 0.05
C LEU A 74 -1.76 -10.88 0.33
N ALA A 75 -2.08 -9.68 -0.14
CA ALA A 75 -3.40 -9.09 -0.12
C ALA A 75 -3.50 -7.96 -1.14
N ASP A 76 -4.71 -7.69 -1.62
CA ASP A 76 -5.00 -6.56 -2.49
C ASP A 76 -6.42 -6.02 -2.25
N ALA A 77 -6.66 -4.83 -2.77
CA ALA A 77 -7.98 -4.28 -2.99
C ALA A 77 -7.95 -3.50 -4.31
N GLY A 78 -8.74 -3.94 -5.29
CA GLY A 78 -8.82 -3.31 -6.61
C GLY A 78 -7.69 -3.69 -7.56
N LEU A 79 -6.94 -4.77 -7.29
CA LEU A 79 -5.98 -5.31 -8.25
C LEU A 79 -6.75 -5.97 -9.40
N THR A 80 -6.48 -5.48 -10.60
CA THR A 80 -7.03 -6.01 -11.85
C THR A 80 -5.87 -6.46 -12.75
N PRO A 81 -6.13 -7.28 -13.78
CA PRO A 81 -5.09 -7.72 -14.72
C PRO A 81 -4.32 -6.57 -15.38
N GLU A 82 -4.95 -5.40 -15.54
CA GLU A 82 -4.31 -4.19 -16.07
C GLU A 82 -3.15 -3.69 -15.20
N TYR A 83 -3.22 -3.92 -13.88
CA TYR A 83 -2.20 -3.46 -12.92
C TYR A 83 -1.12 -4.50 -12.63
N GLU A 84 -1.32 -5.78 -12.99
CA GLU A 84 -0.41 -6.88 -12.62
C GLU A 84 1.02 -6.69 -13.13
N ALA A 85 1.18 -6.32 -14.41
CA ALA A 85 2.49 -6.13 -15.02
C ALA A 85 3.27 -4.99 -14.36
N SER A 86 2.62 -3.85 -14.17
CA SER A 86 3.20 -2.68 -13.51
C SER A 86 3.52 -2.98 -12.03
N LEU A 87 2.65 -3.71 -11.33
CA LEU A 87 2.89 -4.13 -9.96
C LEU A 87 4.13 -5.02 -9.85
N ALA A 88 4.26 -6.03 -10.72
CA ALA A 88 5.39 -6.94 -10.71
C ALA A 88 6.72 -6.22 -10.99
N LEU A 89 6.72 -5.27 -11.95
CA LEU A 89 7.89 -4.45 -12.27
C LEU A 89 8.30 -3.55 -11.10
N VAL A 90 7.34 -2.81 -10.53
CA VAL A 90 7.59 -1.91 -9.41
C VAL A 90 8.03 -2.69 -8.17
N ALA A 91 7.36 -3.80 -7.83
CA ALA A 91 7.74 -4.65 -6.71
C ALA A 91 9.16 -5.21 -6.89
N SER A 92 9.50 -5.64 -8.11
CA SER A 92 10.83 -6.19 -8.41
C SER A 92 11.92 -5.14 -8.22
N TRP A 93 11.66 -3.91 -8.70
CA TRP A 93 12.57 -2.80 -8.54
C TRP A 93 12.74 -2.41 -7.07
N VAL A 94 11.65 -2.22 -6.33
CA VAL A 94 11.69 -1.81 -4.90
C VAL A 94 12.42 -2.86 -4.05
N MET A 95 12.14 -4.15 -4.27
CA MET A 95 12.79 -5.25 -3.55
C MET A 95 14.29 -5.36 -3.87
N ARG A 96 14.71 -5.04 -5.09
CA ARG A 96 16.12 -5.07 -5.49
C ARG A 96 16.90 -3.87 -4.98
N GLU A 97 16.36 -2.67 -5.11
CA GLU A 97 17.06 -1.43 -4.76
C GLU A 97 16.95 -1.09 -3.27
N GLY A 98 15.97 -1.67 -2.56
CA GLY A 98 15.73 -1.42 -1.14
C GLY A 98 15.26 0.02 -0.85
N ARG A 99 14.59 0.66 -1.83
CA ARG A 99 14.17 2.06 -1.75
C ARG A 99 12.72 2.22 -2.23
N GLU A 100 12.05 3.22 -1.68
CA GLU A 100 10.70 3.59 -2.08
C GLU A 100 10.67 4.13 -3.52
N LEU A 101 9.63 3.77 -4.27
CA LEU A 101 9.34 4.33 -5.59
C LEU A 101 8.05 5.15 -5.50
N LEU A 102 8.14 6.42 -5.89
CA LEU A 102 7.02 7.35 -5.95
C LEU A 102 6.96 7.95 -7.36
N ALA A 103 5.82 7.79 -8.03
CA ALA A 103 5.53 8.42 -9.31
C ALA A 103 4.34 9.35 -9.16
N ALA A 104 4.50 10.61 -9.55
CA ALA A 104 3.40 11.58 -9.55
C ALA A 104 2.40 11.33 -10.70
N ASP A 105 2.90 10.73 -11.79
CA ASP A 105 2.14 10.33 -12.97
C ASP A 105 2.75 9.04 -13.51
N LEU A 106 1.92 8.02 -13.75
CA LEU A 106 2.31 6.84 -14.53
C LEU A 106 1.71 7.10 -15.90
N ALA A 107 2.51 7.69 -16.78
CA ALA A 107 2.13 7.96 -18.17
C ALA A 107 1.76 6.67 -18.91
#